data_AF-A0A497S7Q9-F1
#
_entry.id   AF-A0A497S7Q9-F1
#
_cell.length_a   1.000
_cell.length_b   1.000
_cell.length_c   1.000
_cell.angle_alpha   90.00
_cell.angle_beta   90.00
_cell.angle_gamma   90.00
#
_symmetry.space_group_name_H-M   'P 1'
#
loop_
_entity.id
_entity.type
_entity.pdbx_description
1 polymer ?
#
loop_
_entity_poly.entity_id
_entity_poly.type
_entity_poly.pdbx_seq_one_letter_code
_entity_poly.pdbx_strand_id
1 'polypeptide(L)'
;MGIRIIGTGHIFEKSVREVRESIYKETPDIVAVELDFVRFKALEEQNFSVDLKDDDFKLNLNDVVRGGSLLVFLQRILSMIQKELGRRYGIKPGADMCAAILAAKDIGSNVALIDRNIDITMNHILAIPFKEKMSMFKGVDNPDVLFGLLGGDLERILEEENLNRVMDYLKKTSPSLYSVLVDERDRYMALQLDMLQKKNPDAKIIAVVGAGHKRGIQRYLERLSGGDEISLRPLIEIKRVSVFGVLFLIFGVVVAYMLMKIGSR
;
A
#
# COMPACT_ATOMS: atom_id res chain seq x y z
N MET A 1 0.99 27.84 1.70
CA MET A 1 0.14 26.91 0.93
C MET A 1 1.05 26.12 -0.01
N GLY A 2 0.78 24.88 -0.36
CA GLY A 2 -0.47 24.17 -0.06
C GLY A 2 -0.45 22.75 -0.58
N ILE A 3 0.23 21.86 0.14
CA ILE A 3 -0.04 20.41 0.03
C ILE A 3 -1.15 20.10 1.03
N ARG A 4 -2.35 19.78 0.54
CA ARG A 4 -3.42 19.19 1.35
C ARG A 4 -3.35 17.68 1.20
N ILE A 5 -3.20 16.96 2.31
CA ILE A 5 -3.16 15.49 2.30
C ILE A 5 -4.52 14.93 2.71
N ILE A 6 -5.15 14.19 1.80
CA ILE A 6 -6.37 13.41 2.03
C ILE A 6 -5.94 11.97 2.31
N GLY A 7 -6.28 11.48 3.50
CA GLY A 7 -6.10 10.09 3.88
C GLY A 7 -7.34 9.31 3.46
N THR A 8 -7.14 8.12 2.93
CA THR A 8 -8.22 7.28 2.38
C THR A 8 -8.13 5.86 2.95
N GLY A 9 -9.26 5.24 3.22
CA GLY A 9 -9.29 3.87 3.74
C GLY A 9 -9.26 2.78 2.67
N HIS A 10 -8.93 3.07 1.40
CA HIS A 10 -8.76 2.14 0.26
C HIS A 10 -9.92 1.18 -0.13
N ILE A 11 -10.93 1.01 0.73
CA ILE A 11 -12.04 0.07 0.56
C ILE A 11 -13.41 0.72 0.83
N PHE A 12 -13.47 2.01 1.16
CA PHE A 12 -14.72 2.67 1.54
C PHE A 12 -15.25 3.59 0.45
N GLU A 13 -16.54 3.44 0.12
CA GLU A 13 -17.25 4.30 -0.85
C GLU A 13 -17.21 5.78 -0.44
N LYS A 14 -17.28 6.01 0.88
CA LYS A 14 -17.17 7.34 1.48
C LYS A 14 -15.84 8.03 1.12
N SER A 15 -14.73 7.29 1.15
CA SER A 15 -13.41 7.83 0.80
C SER A 15 -13.34 8.24 -0.67
N VAL A 16 -13.91 7.44 -1.57
CA VAL A 16 -14.01 7.77 -3.00
C VAL A 16 -14.77 9.09 -3.21
N ARG A 17 -15.92 9.24 -2.53
CA ARG A 17 -16.74 10.45 -2.62
C ARG A 17 -16.01 11.68 -2.09
N GLU A 18 -15.40 11.58 -0.89
CA GLU A 18 -14.66 12.67 -0.25
C GLU A 18 -13.50 13.17 -1.11
N VAL A 19 -12.77 12.24 -1.75
CA VAL A 19 -11.67 12.57 -2.68
C VAL A 19 -12.19 13.37 -3.86
N ARG A 20 -13.25 12.89 -4.53
CA ARG A 20 -13.84 13.58 -5.69
C ARG A 20 -14.35 14.96 -5.31
N GLU A 21 -15.15 15.06 -4.26
CA GLU A 21 -15.71 16.32 -3.78
C GLU A 21 -14.61 17.32 -3.42
N SER A 22 -13.54 16.88 -2.75
CA SER A 22 -12.42 17.73 -2.42
C SER A 22 -11.72 18.25 -3.69
N ILE A 23 -11.43 17.38 -4.66
CA ILE A 23 -10.76 17.78 -5.91
C ILE A 23 -11.61 18.75 -6.73
N TYR A 24 -12.91 18.46 -6.93
CA TYR A 24 -13.79 19.36 -7.68
C TYR A 24 -14.01 20.71 -6.98
N LYS A 25 -14.15 20.72 -5.66
CA LYS A 25 -14.35 21.95 -4.89
C LYS A 25 -13.11 22.83 -4.89
N GLU A 26 -11.93 22.20 -4.81
CA GLU A 26 -10.69 22.92 -4.62
C GLU A 26 -9.93 23.25 -5.90
N THR A 27 -10.24 22.54 -6.98
CA THR A 27 -9.62 22.69 -8.30
C THR A 27 -8.10 22.84 -8.22
N PRO A 28 -7.36 21.87 -7.67
CA PRO A 28 -5.92 21.97 -7.51
C PRO A 28 -5.20 21.97 -8.86
N ASP A 29 -4.01 22.54 -8.93
CA ASP A 29 -3.17 22.46 -10.12
C ASP A 29 -2.59 21.05 -10.31
N ILE A 30 -2.33 20.36 -9.19
CA ILE A 30 -1.74 19.02 -9.17
C ILE A 30 -2.46 18.11 -8.18
N VAL A 31 -2.83 16.92 -8.64
CA VAL A 31 -3.30 15.81 -7.80
C VAL A 31 -2.20 14.76 -7.73
N ALA A 32 -1.60 14.61 -6.56
CA ALA A 32 -0.62 13.59 -6.27
C ALA A 32 -1.31 12.34 -5.72
N VAL A 33 -0.92 11.15 -6.16
CA VAL A 33 -1.54 9.86 -5.76
C VAL A 33 -0.50 8.85 -5.30
N GLU A 34 -0.84 8.08 -4.26
CA GLU A 34 -0.03 6.95 -3.75
C GLU A 34 -0.03 5.77 -4.73
N LEU A 35 0.60 5.97 -5.89
CA LEU A 35 0.83 4.96 -6.90
C LEU A 35 2.24 5.09 -7.45
N ASP A 36 2.81 3.95 -7.81
CA ASP A 36 4.00 3.87 -8.65
C ASP A 36 3.60 3.76 -10.13
N PHE A 37 4.57 3.93 -11.03
CA PHE A 37 4.33 3.90 -12.48
C PHE A 37 3.77 2.56 -12.98
N VAL A 38 4.24 1.44 -12.44
CA VAL A 38 3.81 0.10 -12.87
C VAL A 38 2.34 -0.10 -12.51
N ARG A 39 1.96 0.27 -11.28
CA ARG A 39 0.58 0.20 -10.81
C ARG A 39 -0.33 1.17 -11.56
N PHE A 40 0.14 2.38 -11.83
CA PHE A 40 -0.59 3.34 -12.66
C PHE A 40 -0.86 2.78 -14.06
N LYS A 41 0.15 2.20 -14.72
CA LYS A 41 -0.01 1.59 -16.04
C LYS A 41 -0.99 0.43 -16.04
N ALA A 42 -0.94 -0.42 -15.02
CA ALA A 42 -1.91 -1.51 -14.88
C ALA A 42 -3.37 -1.00 -14.75
N LEU A 43 -3.58 0.11 -14.04
CA LEU A 43 -4.91 0.76 -13.94
C LEU A 43 -5.32 1.42 -15.25
N GLU A 44 -4.37 2.05 -15.95
CA GLU A 44 -4.60 2.69 -17.26
C GLU A 44 -4.96 1.68 -18.36
N GLU A 45 -4.31 0.51 -18.38
CA GLU A 45 -4.63 -0.58 -19.31
C GLU A 45 -6.05 -1.13 -19.10
N GLN A 46 -6.55 -1.07 -17.86
CA GLN A 46 -7.93 -1.38 -17.52
C GLN A 46 -8.86 -0.18 -17.76
N ASN A 47 -8.41 0.85 -18.48
CA ASN A 47 -9.10 2.10 -18.78
C ASN A 47 -9.61 2.86 -17.54
N PHE A 48 -8.97 2.65 -16.38
CA PHE A 48 -9.50 3.05 -15.07
C PHE A 48 -10.95 2.59 -14.85
N SER A 49 -11.43 1.63 -15.67
CA SER A 49 -12.69 0.98 -15.52
C SER A 49 -12.61 0.17 -14.25
N VAL A 50 -13.34 0.63 -13.24
CA VAL A 50 -13.79 -0.25 -12.17
C VAL A 50 -14.95 -1.06 -12.76
N ASP A 51 -14.71 -1.78 -13.85
CA ASP A 51 -15.75 -2.57 -14.49
C ASP A 51 -16.12 -3.71 -13.53
N LEU A 52 -17.40 -3.70 -13.16
CA LEU A 52 -18.09 -4.64 -12.27
C LEU A 52 -18.29 -6.02 -12.90
N LYS A 53 -17.78 -6.23 -14.12
CA LYS A 53 -17.86 -7.50 -14.81
C LYS A 53 -16.67 -8.33 -14.41
N ASP A 54 -16.97 -9.51 -13.88
CA ASP A 54 -16.07 -10.62 -13.72
C ASP A 54 -15.22 -10.78 -14.99
N ASP A 55 -14.03 -10.20 -15.00
CA ASP A 55 -12.97 -10.77 -15.81
C ASP A 55 -12.52 -12.03 -15.08
N ASP A 56 -13.13 -13.13 -15.48
CA ASP A 56 -12.43 -14.39 -15.64
C ASP A 56 -11.12 -14.09 -16.37
N PHE A 57 -10.09 -13.75 -15.60
CA PHE A 57 -8.72 -13.86 -16.06
C PHE A 57 -8.54 -15.36 -16.31
N LYS A 58 -8.82 -15.78 -17.56
CA LYS A 58 -8.61 -17.13 -18.04
C LYS A 58 -7.12 -17.40 -17.93
N LEU A 59 -6.75 -17.92 -16.76
CA LEU A 59 -5.47 -18.54 -16.52
C LEU A 59 -5.33 -19.64 -17.57
N ASN A 60 -4.41 -19.45 -18.51
CA ASN A 60 -3.94 -20.54 -19.33
C ASN A 60 -3.34 -21.58 -18.38
N LEU A 61 -4.09 -22.66 -18.15
CA LEU A 61 -3.67 -23.83 -17.37
C LEU A 61 -2.41 -24.51 -17.95
N ASN A 62 -1.96 -24.10 -19.14
CA ASN A 62 -0.81 -24.66 -19.82
C ASN A 62 0.54 -24.06 -19.38
N ASP A 63 0.57 -22.94 -18.65
CA ASP A 63 1.83 -22.42 -18.07
C ASP A 63 2.25 -23.18 -16.79
N VAL A 64 1.41 -24.12 -16.34
CA VAL A 64 1.64 -24.98 -15.17
C VAL A 64 2.71 -26.05 -15.43
N VAL A 65 3.11 -26.29 -16.68
CA VAL A 65 3.98 -27.43 -17.04
C VAL A 65 5.46 -27.04 -17.19
N ARG A 66 5.86 -25.77 -17.01
CA ARG A 66 7.28 -25.35 -17.15
C ARG A 66 7.88 -24.65 -15.93
N GLY A 67 7.57 -25.15 -14.73
CA GLY A 67 8.22 -24.71 -13.48
C GLY A 67 7.55 -23.47 -12.89
N GLY A 68 6.56 -23.70 -12.03
CA GLY A 68 5.81 -22.63 -11.36
C GLY A 68 6.70 -21.78 -10.47
N SER A 69 7.11 -20.63 -10.98
CA SER A 69 7.83 -19.59 -10.25
C SER A 69 7.06 -19.18 -9.00
N LEU A 70 7.76 -18.96 -7.88
CA LEU A 70 7.25 -18.39 -6.63
C LEU A 70 6.31 -17.18 -6.85
N LEU A 71 6.58 -16.39 -7.88
CA LEU A 71 5.74 -15.26 -8.29
C LEU A 71 4.29 -15.67 -8.60
N VAL A 72 4.08 -16.80 -9.28
CA VAL A 72 2.75 -17.30 -9.65
C VAL A 72 1.95 -17.70 -8.41
N PHE A 73 2.61 -18.24 -7.39
CA PHE A 73 1.96 -18.60 -6.12
C PHE A 73 1.58 -17.36 -5.30
N LEU A 74 2.49 -16.38 -5.18
CA LEU A 74 2.21 -15.13 -4.49
C LEU A 74 1.10 -14.32 -5.17
N GLN A 75 1.08 -14.30 -6.51
CA GLN A 75 0.01 -13.68 -7.30
C GLN A 75 -1.36 -14.32 -7.02
N ARG A 76 -1.44 -15.64 -6.84
CA ARG A 76 -2.69 -16.33 -6.48
C ARG A 76 -3.22 -15.91 -5.11
N ILE A 77 -2.35 -15.76 -4.11
CA ILE A 77 -2.75 -15.31 -2.77
C ILE A 77 -3.21 -13.87 -2.79
N LEU A 78 -2.48 -13.01 -3.48
CA LEU A 78 -2.88 -11.62 -3.64
C LEU A 78 -4.24 -11.51 -4.35
N SER A 79 -4.47 -12.32 -5.39
CA SER A 79 -5.76 -12.40 -6.08
C SER A 79 -6.90 -12.89 -5.17
N MET A 80 -6.65 -13.86 -4.29
CA MET A 80 -7.64 -14.31 -3.30
C MET A 80 -8.00 -13.21 -2.30
N ILE A 81 -7.01 -12.49 -1.77
CA ILE A 81 -7.23 -11.35 -0.87
C ILE A 81 -8.01 -10.25 -1.59
N GLN A 82 -7.65 -9.93 -2.83
CA GLN A 82 -8.34 -8.94 -3.66
C GLN A 82 -9.80 -9.34 -3.95
N LYS A 83 -10.05 -10.62 -4.25
CA LYS A 83 -11.41 -11.15 -4.51
C LYS A 83 -12.28 -11.11 -3.26
N GLU A 84 -11.74 -11.47 -2.09
CA GLU A 84 -12.50 -11.45 -0.84
C GLU A 84 -12.82 -10.01 -0.40
N LEU A 85 -11.88 -9.08 -0.56
CA LEU A 85 -12.11 -7.65 -0.30
C LEU A 85 -13.15 -7.06 -1.27
N GLY A 86 -13.06 -7.39 -2.58
CA GLY A 86 -14.04 -6.94 -3.57
C GLY A 86 -15.45 -7.50 -3.35
N ARG A 87 -15.56 -8.77 -2.95
CA ARG A 87 -16.84 -9.45 -2.71
C ARG A 87 -17.57 -8.94 -1.46
N ARG A 88 -16.86 -8.63 -0.38
CA ARG A 88 -17.48 -8.13 0.87
C ARG A 88 -17.77 -6.63 0.86
N TYR A 89 -16.93 -5.83 0.20
CA TYR A 89 -16.98 -4.37 0.30
C TYR A 89 -17.45 -3.67 -0.98
N GLY A 90 -17.76 -4.42 -2.04
CA GLY A 90 -18.26 -3.86 -3.31
C GLY A 90 -17.28 -2.93 -4.03
N ILE A 91 -16.03 -2.84 -3.56
CA ILE A 91 -15.02 -1.88 -4.00
C ILE A 91 -13.68 -2.62 -4.15
N LYS A 92 -13.05 -2.51 -5.32
CA LYS A 92 -11.68 -3.02 -5.54
C LYS A 92 -10.67 -2.11 -4.83
N PRO A 93 -9.63 -2.66 -4.17
CA PRO A 93 -8.52 -1.88 -3.65
C PRO A 93 -7.95 -0.93 -4.71
N GLY A 94 -7.81 0.36 -4.38
CA GLY A 94 -7.31 1.40 -5.29
C GLY A 94 -8.38 2.19 -6.05
N ALA A 95 -9.67 1.98 -5.75
CA ALA A 95 -10.77 2.77 -6.33
C ALA A 95 -10.71 4.27 -5.97
N ASP A 96 -10.18 4.60 -4.80
CA ASP A 96 -9.91 5.97 -4.35
C ASP A 96 -8.83 6.67 -5.20
N MET A 97 -7.73 5.98 -5.50
CA MET A 97 -6.68 6.50 -6.38
C MET A 97 -7.18 6.65 -7.81
N CYS A 98 -7.98 5.71 -8.31
CA CYS A 98 -8.64 5.86 -9.62
C CYS A 98 -9.57 7.07 -9.63
N ALA A 99 -10.39 7.25 -8.59
CA ALA A 99 -11.28 8.40 -8.47
C ALA A 99 -10.52 9.73 -8.41
N ALA A 100 -9.37 9.78 -7.73
CA ALA A 100 -8.49 10.93 -7.72
C ALA A 100 -7.95 11.27 -9.11
N ILE A 101 -7.44 10.25 -9.84
CA ILE A 101 -6.90 10.41 -11.20
C ILE A 101 -8.00 10.88 -12.17
N LEU A 102 -9.18 10.26 -12.12
CA LEU A 102 -10.29 10.62 -12.98
C LEU A 102 -10.79 12.04 -12.67
N ALA A 103 -11.00 12.37 -11.40
CA ALA A 103 -11.41 13.73 -11.02
C ALA A 103 -10.37 14.78 -11.44
N ALA A 104 -9.07 14.48 -11.31
CA ALA A 104 -7.99 15.35 -11.78
C ALA A 104 -8.05 15.58 -13.29
N LYS A 105 -8.23 14.50 -14.07
CA LYS A 105 -8.38 14.57 -15.53
C LYS A 105 -9.60 15.39 -15.94
N ASP A 106 -10.73 15.22 -15.25
CA ASP A 106 -11.98 15.92 -15.56
C ASP A 106 -11.85 17.44 -15.43
N ILE A 107 -11.06 17.92 -14.46
CA ILE A 107 -10.84 19.35 -14.24
C ILE A 107 -9.56 19.90 -14.90
N GLY A 108 -8.80 19.04 -15.58
CA GLY A 108 -7.55 19.41 -16.25
C GLY A 108 -6.33 19.57 -15.32
N SER A 109 -6.37 19.04 -14.10
CA SER A 109 -5.22 19.02 -13.19
C SER A 109 -4.14 18.04 -13.65
N ASN A 110 -2.89 18.35 -13.35
CA ASN A 110 -1.80 17.41 -13.55
C ASN A 110 -1.86 16.27 -12.52
N VAL A 111 -1.51 15.04 -12.93
CA VAL A 111 -1.41 13.89 -12.03
C VAL A 111 0.06 13.61 -11.71
N ALA A 112 0.40 13.49 -10.44
CA ALA A 112 1.73 13.13 -9.96
C ALA A 112 1.71 11.79 -9.22
N LEU A 113 2.62 10.88 -9.58
CA LEU A 113 2.80 9.60 -8.90
C LEU A 113 3.86 9.77 -7.82
N ILE A 114 3.51 9.53 -6.56
CA ILE A 114 4.40 9.85 -5.43
C ILE A 114 4.91 8.64 -4.66
N ASP A 115 4.47 7.42 -4.99
CA ASP A 115 4.96 6.20 -4.33
C ASP A 115 6.16 5.58 -5.08
N ARG A 116 6.93 4.78 -4.35
CA ARG A 116 8.08 4.05 -4.91
C ARG A 116 7.63 2.75 -5.56
N ASN A 117 8.46 2.25 -6.49
CA ASN A 117 8.22 0.95 -7.12
C ASN A 117 8.04 -0.15 -6.05
N ILE A 118 6.92 -0.87 -6.13
CA ILE A 118 6.59 -1.98 -5.23
C ILE A 118 7.68 -3.06 -5.15
N ASP A 119 8.43 -3.29 -6.22
CA ASP A 119 9.52 -4.28 -6.27
C ASP A 119 10.63 -3.93 -5.28
N ILE A 120 10.91 -2.64 -5.08
CA ILE A 120 11.89 -2.16 -4.08
C ILE A 120 11.38 -2.48 -2.67
N THR A 121 10.09 -2.21 -2.41
CA THR A 121 9.46 -2.53 -1.14
C THR A 121 9.53 -4.03 -0.87
N MET A 122 9.20 -4.87 -1.87
CA MET A 122 9.30 -6.33 -1.75
C MET A 122 10.73 -6.80 -1.52
N ASN A 123 11.71 -6.22 -2.22
CA ASN A 123 13.12 -6.51 -2.01
C ASN A 123 13.55 -6.19 -0.57
N HIS A 124 13.17 -5.04 -0.03
CA HIS A 124 13.51 -4.65 1.33
C HIS A 124 12.87 -5.57 2.38
N ILE A 125 11.63 -6.03 2.19
CA ILE A 125 10.98 -7.02 3.06
C ILE A 125 11.77 -8.33 3.07
N LEU A 126 12.17 -8.80 1.88
CA LEU A 126 12.95 -10.02 1.74
C LEU A 126 14.35 -9.88 2.37
N ALA A 127 14.93 -8.68 2.32
CA ALA A 127 16.22 -8.35 2.90
C ALA A 127 16.21 -8.22 4.44
N ILE A 128 15.04 -8.16 5.10
CA ILE A 128 14.96 -8.16 6.57
C ILE A 128 15.70 -9.41 7.12
N PRO A 129 16.65 -9.24 8.06
CA PRO A 129 17.40 -10.34 8.64
C PRO A 129 16.52 -11.42 9.26
N PHE A 130 16.91 -12.69 9.09
CA PHE A 130 16.16 -13.82 9.65
C PHE A 130 15.99 -13.74 11.17
N LYS A 131 16.98 -13.20 11.89
CA LYS A 131 16.91 -13.01 13.35
C LYS A 131 15.76 -12.08 13.75
N GLU A 132 15.56 -11.00 12.99
CA GLU A 132 14.47 -10.05 13.20
C GLU A 132 13.11 -10.64 12.80
N LYS A 133 13.07 -11.44 11.72
CA LYS A 133 11.88 -12.22 11.36
C LYS A 133 11.48 -13.22 12.45
N MET A 134 12.46 -13.86 13.09
CA MET A 134 12.22 -14.83 14.17
C MET A 134 11.77 -14.16 15.48
N SER A 135 12.27 -12.95 15.79
CA SER A 135 11.81 -12.21 16.97
C SER A 135 10.34 -11.79 16.89
N MET A 136 9.76 -11.67 15.69
CA MET A 136 8.33 -11.41 15.51
C MET A 136 7.45 -12.50 16.13
N PHE A 137 7.93 -13.76 16.14
CA PHE A 137 7.22 -14.89 16.74
C PHE A 137 7.47 -15.04 18.24
N LYS A 138 8.48 -14.36 18.78
CA LYS A 138 8.83 -14.40 20.22
C LYS A 138 8.05 -13.42 21.08
N GLY A 139 7.35 -12.46 20.48
CA GLY A 139 6.53 -11.46 21.17
C GLY A 139 5.03 -11.78 21.19
N VAL A 140 4.64 -12.97 20.71
CA VAL A 140 3.24 -13.43 20.68
C VAL A 140 2.96 -14.26 21.92
N ASP A 141 3.14 -13.68 23.10
CA ASP A 141 2.77 -14.33 24.37
C ASP A 141 1.26 -14.25 24.63
N ASN A 142 0.52 -13.52 23.78
CA ASN A 142 -0.93 -13.41 23.85
C ASN A 142 -1.60 -14.08 22.64
N PRO A 143 -2.13 -15.30 22.79
CA PRO A 143 -2.88 -16.02 21.77
C PRO A 143 -4.03 -15.21 21.17
N ASP A 144 -4.66 -14.33 21.95
CA ASP A 144 -5.83 -13.55 21.53
C ASP A 144 -5.49 -12.53 20.45
N VAL A 145 -4.26 -12.00 20.43
CA VAL A 145 -3.81 -11.03 19.44
C VAL A 145 -3.45 -11.71 18.11
N LEU A 146 -2.86 -12.90 18.19
CA LEU A 146 -2.63 -13.75 17.01
C LEU A 146 -3.96 -14.19 16.39
N PHE A 147 -4.94 -14.54 17.24
CA PHE A 147 -6.28 -14.95 16.81
C PHE A 147 -7.07 -13.76 16.22
N GLY A 148 -6.93 -12.55 16.78
CA GLY A 148 -7.53 -11.33 16.24
C GLY A 148 -6.98 -10.91 14.88
N LEU A 149 -5.68 -11.13 14.62
CA LEU A 149 -5.05 -10.87 13.31
C LEU A 149 -5.36 -11.94 12.26
N LEU A 150 -5.58 -13.19 12.67
CA LEU A 150 -5.80 -14.32 11.76
C LEU A 150 -7.29 -14.67 11.55
N GLY A 151 -8.19 -14.15 12.40
CA GLY A 151 -9.62 -14.49 12.33
C GLY A 151 -10.57 -13.49 12.99
N GLY A 152 -10.10 -12.32 13.43
CA GLY A 152 -10.96 -11.23 13.90
C GLY A 152 -11.65 -10.49 12.74
N ASP A 153 -12.68 -9.72 13.07
CA ASP A 153 -13.45 -8.92 12.13
C ASP A 153 -12.55 -7.83 11.50
N LEU A 154 -11.92 -8.17 10.37
CA LEU A 154 -10.93 -7.36 9.65
C LEU A 154 -11.46 -5.96 9.35
N GLU A 155 -12.78 -5.84 9.20
CA GLU A 155 -13.53 -4.62 8.94
C GLU A 155 -13.35 -3.59 10.06
N ARG A 156 -13.55 -3.99 11.32
CA ARG A 156 -13.31 -3.12 12.47
C ARG A 156 -11.84 -2.71 12.57
N ILE A 157 -10.92 -3.61 12.22
CA ILE A 157 -9.47 -3.36 12.29
C ILE A 157 -9.03 -2.35 11.21
N LEU A 158 -9.68 -2.36 10.04
CA LEU A 158 -9.37 -1.50 8.89
C LEU A 158 -10.11 -0.15 8.90
N GLU A 159 -11.03 0.08 9.84
CA GLU A 159 -11.59 1.42 10.10
C GLU A 159 -10.45 2.43 10.40
N GLU A 160 -10.57 3.67 9.93
CA GLU A 160 -9.54 4.71 10.10
C GLU A 160 -9.12 4.92 11.56
N GLU A 161 -10.08 4.78 12.50
CA GLU A 161 -9.86 4.91 13.93
C GLU A 161 -9.01 3.76 14.52
N ASN A 162 -9.06 2.57 13.91
CA ASN A 162 -8.32 1.39 14.33
C ASN A 162 -7.02 1.17 13.53
N LEU A 163 -6.89 1.76 12.33
CA LEU A 163 -5.69 1.65 11.50
C LEU A 163 -4.44 2.18 12.23
N ASN A 164 -4.56 3.27 12.98
CA ASN A 164 -3.47 3.79 13.81
C ASN A 164 -3.01 2.78 14.87
N ARG A 165 -3.94 2.03 15.46
CA ARG A 165 -3.62 1.00 16.47
C ARG A 165 -2.91 -0.19 15.85
N VAL A 166 -3.31 -0.60 14.63
CA VAL A 166 -2.63 -1.65 13.86
C VAL A 166 -1.21 -1.23 13.50
N MET A 167 -1.05 0.01 13.03
CA MET A 167 0.24 0.58 12.69
C MET A 167 1.17 0.66 13.91
N ASP A 168 0.65 1.15 15.05
CA ASP A 168 1.42 1.21 16.30
C ASP A 168 1.76 -0.18 16.84
N TYR A 169 0.87 -1.17 16.67
CA TYR A 169 1.15 -2.57 16.99
C TYR A 169 2.27 -3.13 16.10
N LEU A 170 2.14 -2.99 14.78
CA LEU A 170 3.16 -3.44 13.82
C LEU A 170 4.51 -2.78 14.09
N LYS A 171 4.51 -1.48 14.43
CA LYS A 171 5.72 -0.74 14.81
C LYS A 171 6.39 -1.30 16.07
N LYS A 172 5.62 -1.81 17.03
CA LYS A 172 6.14 -2.40 18.28
C LYS A 172 6.61 -3.84 18.08
N THR A 173 5.81 -4.67 17.40
CA THR A 173 6.07 -6.11 17.27
C THR A 173 6.98 -6.46 16.12
N SER A 174 7.00 -5.63 15.09
CA SER A 174 7.75 -5.85 13.86
C SER A 174 8.35 -4.53 13.33
N PRO A 175 9.25 -3.87 14.09
CA PRO A 175 9.76 -2.54 13.74
C PRO A 175 10.38 -2.47 12.34
N SER A 176 11.11 -3.51 11.95
CA SER A 176 11.76 -3.59 10.62
C SER A 176 10.74 -3.73 9.49
N LEU A 177 9.67 -4.50 9.71
CA LEU A 177 8.61 -4.65 8.72
C LEU A 177 7.78 -3.36 8.60
N TYR A 178 7.45 -2.74 9.73
CA TYR A 178 6.83 -1.41 9.76
C TYR A 178 7.69 -0.38 9.03
N SER A 179 9.01 -0.39 9.27
CA SER A 179 9.94 0.53 8.63
C SER A 179 9.87 0.39 7.11
N VAL A 180 9.89 -0.83 6.58
CA VAL A 180 9.86 -1.05 5.12
C VAL A 180 8.48 -0.80 4.50
N LEU A 181 7.40 -1.27 5.13
CA LEU A 181 6.04 -1.17 4.60
C LEU A 181 5.45 0.23 4.71
N VAL A 182 5.90 1.01 5.69
CA VAL A 182 5.27 2.28 6.06
C VAL A 182 6.30 3.41 6.05
N ASP A 183 7.27 3.39 6.96
CA ASP A 183 8.12 4.57 7.20
C ASP A 183 9.01 4.95 6.01
N GLU A 184 9.63 3.98 5.34
CA GLU A 184 10.42 4.22 4.13
C GLU A 184 9.57 4.80 3.00
N ARG A 185 8.32 4.34 2.87
CA ARG A 185 7.36 4.85 1.87
C ARG A 185 6.88 6.24 2.24
N ASP A 186 6.60 6.52 3.51
CA ASP A 186 6.27 7.86 4.01
C ASP A 186 7.39 8.86 3.69
N ARG A 187 8.64 8.47 3.92
CA ARG A 187 9.83 9.29 3.59
C ARG A 187 9.93 9.56 2.10
N TYR A 188 9.73 8.52 1.29
CA TYR A 188 9.78 8.64 -0.17
C TYR A 188 8.68 9.57 -0.69
N MET A 189 7.43 9.36 -0.26
CA MET A 189 6.29 10.19 -0.65
C MET A 189 6.45 11.65 -0.21
N ALA A 190 6.93 11.87 1.02
CA ALA A 190 7.22 13.22 1.51
C ALA A 190 8.31 13.91 0.68
N LEU A 191 9.38 13.20 0.30
CA LEU A 191 10.41 13.71 -0.61
C LEU A 191 9.84 14.07 -1.99
N GLN A 192 8.99 13.21 -2.56
CA GLN A 192 8.37 13.49 -3.86
C GLN A 192 7.47 14.74 -3.78
N LEU A 193 6.68 14.86 -2.73
CA LEU A 193 5.79 16.01 -2.51
C LEU A 193 6.59 17.31 -2.28
N ASP A 194 7.67 17.27 -1.50
CA ASP A 194 8.55 18.42 -1.28
C ASP A 194 9.23 18.87 -2.60
N MET A 195 9.76 17.94 -3.39
CA MET A 195 10.32 18.23 -4.70
C MET A 195 9.27 18.82 -5.65
N LEU A 196 8.05 18.27 -5.63
CA LEU A 196 6.93 18.73 -6.44
C LEU A 196 6.51 20.16 -6.09
N GLN A 197 6.40 20.49 -4.80
CA GLN A 197 6.09 21.84 -4.32
C GLN A 197 7.23 22.82 -4.63
N LYS A 198 8.50 22.41 -4.47
CA LYS A 198 9.66 23.26 -4.83
C LYS A 198 9.73 23.58 -6.32
N LYS A 199 9.35 22.62 -7.18
CA LYS A 199 9.29 22.82 -8.64
C LYS A 199 8.10 23.68 -9.06
N ASN A 200 7.03 23.71 -8.25
CA ASN A 200 5.80 24.46 -8.54
C ASN A 200 5.40 25.29 -7.31
N PRO A 201 6.11 26.38 -6.98
CA PRO A 201 5.93 27.11 -5.72
C PRO A 201 4.50 27.65 -5.51
N ASP A 202 3.84 28.06 -6.58
CA ASP A 202 2.49 28.65 -6.54
C ASP A 202 1.37 27.62 -6.76
N ALA A 203 1.72 26.36 -7.03
CA ALA A 203 0.74 25.32 -7.31
C ALA A 203 0.03 24.86 -6.03
N LYS A 204 -1.29 24.73 -6.14
CA LYS A 204 -2.13 24.04 -5.18
C LYS A 204 -2.05 22.53 -5.42
N ILE A 205 -1.63 21.79 -4.40
CA ILE A 205 -1.41 20.34 -4.50
C ILE A 205 -2.36 19.62 -3.55
N ILE A 206 -3.15 18.68 -4.08
CA ILE A 206 -3.88 17.69 -3.26
C ILE A 206 -3.16 16.35 -3.38
N ALA A 207 -2.70 15.79 -2.26
CA ALA A 207 -2.14 14.46 -2.19
C ALA A 207 -3.18 13.48 -1.63
N VAL A 208 -3.50 12.44 -2.39
CA VAL A 208 -4.41 11.36 -2.00
C VAL A 208 -3.57 10.15 -1.66
N VAL A 209 -3.63 9.73 -0.39
CA VAL A 209 -2.81 8.66 0.17
C VAL A 209 -3.66 7.76 1.07
N GLY A 210 -3.19 6.56 1.36
CA GLY A 210 -3.76 5.71 2.38
C GLY A 210 -3.72 6.39 3.75
N ALA A 211 -4.78 6.23 4.53
CA ALA A 211 -4.91 6.88 5.84
C ALA A 211 -3.74 6.55 6.78
N GLY A 212 -3.14 5.36 6.63
CA GLY A 212 -1.97 4.92 7.39
C GLY A 212 -0.68 5.72 7.10
N HIS A 213 -0.59 6.37 5.94
CA HIS A 213 0.58 7.13 5.51
C HIS A 213 0.49 8.62 5.83
N LYS A 214 -0.73 9.17 5.91
CA LYS A 214 -0.99 10.60 6.10
C LYS A 214 -0.13 11.22 7.21
N ARG A 215 -0.17 10.66 8.43
CA ARG A 215 0.57 11.20 9.59
C ARG A 215 2.09 11.14 9.39
N GLY A 216 2.59 10.07 8.77
CA GLY A 216 4.01 9.90 8.53
C GLY A 216 4.54 10.89 7.50
N ILE A 217 3.81 11.06 6.40
CA ILE A 217 4.14 12.04 5.34
C ILE A 217 4.16 13.46 5.91
N GLN A 218 3.13 13.86 6.67
CA GLN A 218 3.08 15.19 7.30
C GLN A 218 4.32 15.46 8.16
N ARG A 219 4.68 14.50 9.02
CA ARG A 219 5.87 14.59 9.87
C ARG A 219 7.15 14.77 9.05
N TYR A 220 7.31 14.06 7.93
CA TYR A 220 8.50 14.19 7.09
C TYR A 220 8.53 15.49 6.28
N LEU A 221 7.36 15.98 5.83
CA LEU A 221 7.27 17.30 5.18
C LEU A 221 7.64 18.44 6.13
N GLU A 222 7.21 18.37 7.39
CA GLU A 222 7.60 19.33 8.43
C GLU A 222 9.12 19.34 8.65
N ARG A 223 9.75 18.16 8.70
CA ARG A 223 11.20 18.02 8.82
C ARG A 223 11.95 18.60 7.63
N LEU A 224 11.51 18.28 6.41
CA LEU A 224 12.09 18.83 5.17
C LEU A 224 11.96 20.36 5.12
N SER A 225 10.82 20.90 5.58
CA SER A 225 10.61 22.35 5.70
C SER A 225 11.52 22.99 6.75
N GLY A 226 11.88 22.25 7.79
CA GLY A 226 12.85 22.64 8.81
C GLY A 226 14.32 22.54 8.38
N GLY A 227 14.59 22.09 7.14
CA GLY A 227 15.95 21.98 6.59
C GLY A 227 16.61 20.61 6.75
N ASP A 228 15.88 19.58 7.23
CA ASP A 228 16.42 18.22 7.28
C ASP A 228 16.71 17.70 5.85
N GLU A 229 17.86 17.06 5.67
CA GLU A 229 18.15 16.32 4.44
C GLU A 229 17.75 14.85 4.57
N ILE A 230 16.77 14.41 3.79
CA ILE A 230 16.40 12.98 3.68
C ILE A 230 17.04 12.41 2.41
N SER A 231 17.98 11.49 2.57
CA SER A 231 18.62 10.82 1.42
C SER A 231 17.64 9.87 0.71
N LEU A 232 17.50 10.02 -0.61
CA LEU A 232 16.68 9.15 -1.46
C LEU A 232 17.33 7.78 -1.70
N ARG A 233 18.66 7.72 -1.77
CA ARG A 233 19.42 6.51 -2.11
C ARG A 233 19.02 5.27 -1.28
N PRO A 234 19.00 5.30 0.07
CA PRO A 234 18.63 4.12 0.86
C PRO A 234 17.16 3.70 0.69
N LEU A 235 16.31 4.55 0.11
CA LEU A 235 14.88 4.26 -0.10
C LEU A 235 14.61 3.53 -1.42
N ILE A 236 15.57 3.58 -2.36
CA ILE A 236 15.43 3.03 -3.71
C ILE A 236 16.48 1.97 -4.08
N GLU A 237 17.52 1.80 -3.26
CA GLU A 237 18.59 0.83 -3.54
C GLU A 237 18.11 -0.61 -3.35
N ILE A 238 18.50 -1.51 -4.27
CA ILE A 238 18.19 -2.94 -4.13
C ILE A 238 19.16 -3.58 -3.13
N LYS A 239 18.61 -4.10 -2.04
CA LYS A 239 19.35 -4.80 -0.98
C LYS A 239 19.59 -6.25 -1.37
N ARG A 240 20.70 -6.82 -0.87
CA ARG A 240 21.00 -8.24 -1.04
C ARG A 240 20.01 -9.06 -0.22
N VAL A 241 19.37 -10.03 -0.88
CA VAL A 241 18.40 -10.93 -0.26
C VAL A 241 19.04 -12.28 0.01
N SER A 242 18.85 -12.81 1.23
CA SER A 242 19.25 -14.17 1.57
C SER A 242 18.23 -15.18 1.04
N VAL A 243 18.71 -16.28 0.44
CA VAL A 243 17.88 -17.40 -0.02
C VAL A 243 17.02 -17.96 1.13
N PHE A 244 17.57 -18.01 2.35
CA PHE A 244 16.82 -18.40 3.55
C PHE A 244 15.69 -17.43 3.90
N GLY A 245 15.88 -16.14 3.62
CA GLY A 245 14.86 -15.11 3.83
C GLY A 245 13.65 -15.29 2.89
N VAL A 246 13.90 -15.74 1.65
CA VAL A 246 12.86 -16.08 0.68
C VAL A 246 12.13 -17.36 1.09
N LEU A 247 12.87 -18.44 1.41
CA LEU A 247 12.30 -19.71 1.85
C LEU A 247 11.43 -19.55 3.11
N PHE A 248 11.83 -18.69 4.04
CA PHE A 248 11.05 -18.42 5.25
C PHE A 248 9.72 -17.71 4.95
N LEU A 249 9.71 -16.74 4.04
CA LEU A 249 8.47 -16.07 3.64
C LEU A 249 7.51 -17.06 2.96
N ILE A 250 8.03 -17.94 2.10
CA ILE A 250 7.26 -19.04 1.50
C ILE A 250 6.65 -19.92 2.58
N PHE A 251 7.47 -20.35 3.54
CA PHE A 251 7.01 -21.18 4.65
C PHE A 251 5.90 -20.49 5.45
N GLY A 252 6.07 -19.22 5.82
CA GLY A 252 5.07 -18.46 6.56
C GLY A 252 3.74 -18.33 5.81
N VAL A 253 3.79 -18.08 4.50
CA VAL A 253 2.61 -18.01 3.64
C VAL A 253 1.88 -19.36 3.54
N VAL A 254 2.63 -20.46 3.38
CA VAL A 254 2.05 -21.82 3.34
C VAL A 254 1.40 -22.18 4.67
N VAL A 255 2.04 -21.85 5.80
CA VAL A 255 1.48 -22.07 7.14
C VAL A 255 0.21 -21.24 7.33
N ALA A 256 0.23 -19.95 6.97
CA ALA A 256 -0.96 -19.09 7.06
C ALA A 256 -2.13 -19.65 6.22
N TYR A 257 -1.87 -20.07 4.99
CA TYR A 257 -2.88 -20.71 4.13
C TYR A 257 -3.45 -21.99 4.75
N MET A 258 -2.60 -22.84 5.33
CA MET A 258 -3.03 -24.06 6.02
C MET A 258 -3.91 -23.75 7.24
N LEU A 259 -3.54 -22.74 8.04
CA LEU A 259 -4.31 -22.31 9.22
C LEU A 259 -5.70 -21.76 8.82
N MET A 260 -5.79 -20.93 7.78
CA MET A 260 -7.06 -20.40 7.27
C MET A 260 -8.01 -21.52 6.81
N LYS A 261 -7.46 -22.57 6.18
CA LYS A 261 -8.25 -23.72 5.72
C LYS A 261 -8.76 -24.60 6.87
N ILE A 262 -8.03 -24.63 8.00
CA ILE A 262 -8.43 -25.37 9.20
C ILE A 262 -9.52 -24.62 9.97
N GLY A 263 -9.44 -23.29 10.06
CA GLY A 263 -10.44 -22.45 10.75
C GLY A 263 -11.77 -22.26 10.01
N SER A 264 -11.87 -22.73 8.76
CA SER A 264 -13.10 -22.68 7.93
C SER A 264 -13.93 -23.98 8.00
N ARG A 265 -13.66 -24.86 8.96
CA ARG A 265 -14.41 -26.11 9.20
C ARG A 265 -15.18 -26.07 10.50
#